data_AF-A0A8T3TJZ6-F1
#
_entry.id   AF-A0A8T3TJZ6-F1
#
_cell.length_a   1.000
_cell.length_b   1.000
_cell.length_c   1.000
_cell.angle_alpha   90.00
_cell.angle_beta   90.00
_cell.angle_gamma   90.00
#
_symmetry.space_group_name_H-M   'P 1'
#
loop_
_entity.id
_entity.type
_entity.pdbx_description
1 polymer ?
#
loop_
_entity_poly.entity_id
_entity_poly.type
_entity_poly.pdbx_seq_one_letter_code
_entity_poly.pdbx_strand_id
1 'polypeptide(L)'
;MLLALTGVTLFTGWASLASQQAGQMTFGDVSIPAIYMAILFAVHLAFVLTGRRMDQVLLPVTGLLGSLSLLLMARLPQGSAGLSLGGLELGLAPLQLVWLSVALAVLAILAIAVRNDNWLREYKYTWAAAGIGLLLLVFILPPASSDPTA
;
A
#
# COMPACT_ATOMS: atom_id res chain seq x y z
N MET A 1 18.60 6.32 -8.29
CA MET A 1 19.40 6.40 -7.03
C MET A 1 18.52 6.47 -5.79
N LEU A 2 17.53 7.37 -5.72
CA LEU A 2 16.66 7.49 -4.54
C LEU A 2 15.87 6.21 -4.20
N LEU A 3 15.41 5.44 -5.20
CA LEU A 3 14.73 4.16 -4.98
C LEU A 3 15.64 3.12 -4.32
N ALA A 4 16.94 3.11 -4.65
CA ALA A 4 17.90 2.22 -4.00
C ALA A 4 18.05 2.56 -2.51
N LEU A 5 18.02 3.84 -2.14
CA LEU A 5 18.03 4.27 -0.75
C LEU A 5 16.76 3.80 -0.01
N THR A 6 15.58 3.86 -0.64
CA THR A 6 14.35 3.26 -0.10
C THR A 6 14.50 1.76 0.15
N GLY A 7 15.16 1.03 -0.75
CA GLY A 7 15.46 -0.38 -0.55
C GLY A 7 16.35 -0.60 0.67
N VAL A 8 17.48 0.11 0.75
CA VAL A 8 18.42 -0.02 1.87
C VAL A 8 17.74 0.27 3.21
N THR A 9 16.92 1.33 3.30
CA THR A 9 16.22 1.67 4.56
C THR A 9 15.20 0.61 4.94
N LEU A 10 14.43 0.09 3.99
CA LEU A 10 13.45 -0.98 4.25
C LEU A 10 14.12 -2.26 4.75
N PHE A 11 15.14 -2.75 4.04
CA PHE A 11 15.85 -3.98 4.42
C PHE A 11 16.57 -3.83 5.76
N THR A 12 17.17 -2.67 6.03
CA THR A 12 17.79 -2.39 7.33
C THR A 12 16.76 -2.38 8.45
N GLY A 13 15.62 -1.71 8.24
CA GLY A 13 14.51 -1.69 9.21
C GLY A 13 13.93 -3.08 9.48
N TRP A 14 13.82 -3.90 8.43
CA TRP A 14 13.32 -5.27 8.52
C TRP A 14 14.26 -6.17 9.31
N ALA A 15 15.56 -6.16 8.98
CA ALA A 15 16.57 -6.93 9.69
C ALA A 15 16.62 -6.57 11.18
N SER A 16 16.51 -5.27 11.50
CA SER A 16 16.44 -4.79 12.88
C SER A 16 15.20 -5.32 13.61
N LEU A 17 14.03 -5.27 12.98
CA LEU A 17 12.79 -5.80 13.55
C LEU A 17 12.85 -7.31 13.77
N ALA A 18 13.30 -8.07 12.78
CA ALA A 18 13.42 -9.53 12.86
C ALA A 18 14.39 -9.96 13.97
N SER A 19 15.51 -9.25 14.10
CA SER A 19 16.47 -9.49 15.19
C SER A 19 15.88 -9.21 16.58
N GLN A 20 15.08 -8.14 16.72
CA GLN A 20 14.39 -7.83 17.97
C GLN A 20 13.35 -8.90 18.36
N GLN A 21 12.61 -9.43 17.38
CA GLN A 21 11.60 -10.47 17.62
C GLN A 21 12.22 -11.83 17.97
N ALA A 22 13.35 -12.17 17.37
CA ALA A 22 14.02 -13.46 17.57
C ALA A 22 14.97 -13.48 18.79
N GLY A 23 15.34 -12.32 19.33
CA GLY A 23 16.34 -12.21 20.41
C GLY A 23 17.77 -12.54 19.99
N GLN A 24 18.02 -12.70 18.70
CA GLN A 24 19.32 -13.00 18.08
C GLN A 24 19.44 -12.27 16.75
N MET A 25 20.66 -12.06 16.24
CA MET A 25 20.84 -11.43 14.93
C MET A 25 20.29 -12.35 13.83
N THR A 26 19.20 -11.92 13.20
CA THR A 26 18.56 -12.63 12.09
C THR A 26 17.88 -11.66 11.14
N PHE A 27 17.80 -12.05 9.87
CA PHE A 27 17.07 -11.29 8.84
C PHE A 27 15.59 -11.67 8.79
N GLY A 28 15.19 -12.74 9.47
CA GLY A 28 13.83 -13.27 9.41
C GLY A 28 13.42 -13.68 7.99
N ASP A 29 12.12 -13.77 7.74
CA ASP A 29 11.59 -13.95 6.39
C ASP A 29 11.66 -12.63 5.61
N VAL A 30 12.42 -12.59 4.53
CA VAL A 30 12.59 -11.39 3.68
C VAL A 30 11.63 -11.33 2.49
N SER A 31 10.69 -12.27 2.39
CA SER A 31 9.73 -12.35 1.28
C SER A 31 8.92 -11.06 1.11
N ILE A 32 8.31 -10.56 2.19
CA ILE A 32 7.47 -9.35 2.20
C ILE A 32 8.22 -8.12 1.71
N PRO A 33 9.36 -7.71 2.31
CA PRO A 33 10.10 -6.54 1.83
C PRO A 33 10.65 -6.71 0.41
N ALA A 34 11.04 -7.94 0.03
CA ALA A 34 11.52 -8.21 -1.33
C ALA A 34 10.41 -8.04 -2.38
N ILE A 35 9.19 -8.56 -2.12
CA ILE A 35 8.04 -8.40 -3.01
C ILE A 35 7.67 -6.92 -3.14
N TYR A 36 7.60 -6.19 -2.03
CA TYR A 36 7.30 -4.76 -2.05
C TYR A 36 8.32 -3.98 -2.88
N MET A 37 9.61 -4.27 -2.71
CA MET A 37 10.68 -3.64 -3.47
C MET A 37 10.59 -3.97 -4.97
N ALA A 38 10.25 -5.21 -5.31
CA ALA A 38 10.03 -5.62 -6.69
C ALA A 38 8.87 -4.86 -7.34
N ILE A 39 7.78 -4.64 -6.61
CA ILE A 39 6.62 -3.86 -7.08
C ILE A 39 7.02 -2.39 -7.32
N LEU A 40 7.70 -1.75 -6.36
CA LEU A 40 8.19 -0.37 -6.53
C LEU A 40 9.10 -0.24 -7.75
N PHE A 41 9.99 -1.21 -7.94
CA PHE A 41 10.85 -1.24 -9.12
C PHE A 41 10.05 -1.44 -10.42
N ALA A 42 9.05 -2.31 -10.42
CA ALA A 42 8.18 -2.52 -11.58
C ALA A 42 7.39 -1.26 -11.95
N VAL A 43 6.85 -0.53 -10.97
CA VAL A 43 6.17 0.76 -11.18
C VAL A 43 7.15 1.80 -11.73
N HIS A 44 8.35 1.89 -11.17
CA HIS A 44 9.40 2.77 -11.68
C HIS A 44 9.71 2.45 -13.16
N LEU A 45 9.90 1.17 -13.48
CA LEU A 45 10.18 0.72 -14.83
C LEU A 45 9.02 1.06 -15.78
N ALA A 46 7.77 0.84 -15.37
CA ALA A 46 6.60 1.20 -16.15
C ALA A 46 6.56 2.70 -16.51
N PHE A 47 6.91 3.58 -15.57
CA PHE A 47 7.00 5.02 -15.83
C PHE A 47 8.14 5.39 -16.77
N VAL A 48 9.31 4.75 -16.62
CA VAL A 48 10.46 4.94 -17.51
C VAL A 48 10.10 4.52 -18.94
N LEU A 49 9.51 3.33 -19.12
CA LEU A 49 9.14 2.79 -20.43
C LEU A 49 8.04 3.61 -21.11
N THR A 50 7.11 4.19 -20.34
CA THR A 50 6.05 5.06 -20.87
C THR A 50 6.55 6.48 -21.17
N GLY A 51 7.79 6.82 -20.82
CA GLY A 51 8.36 8.15 -21.02
C GLY A 51 7.73 9.24 -20.13
N ARG A 52 7.09 8.84 -19.02
CA ARG A 52 6.41 9.76 -18.11
C ARG A 52 7.47 10.50 -17.28
N ARG A 53 7.60 11.82 -17.48
CA ARG A 53 8.45 12.68 -16.64
C ARG A 53 7.76 12.94 -15.30
N MET A 54 7.65 11.90 -14.48
CA MET A 54 7.20 12.03 -13.10
C MET A 54 8.31 12.63 -12.24
N ASP A 55 7.91 13.34 -11.19
CA ASP A 55 8.85 13.82 -10.17
C ASP A 55 9.65 12.62 -9.62
N GLN A 56 10.98 12.70 -9.75
CA GLN A 56 11.91 11.65 -9.35
C GLN A 56 11.94 11.44 -7.83
N VAL A 57 11.39 12.37 -7.06
CA VAL A 57 11.35 12.34 -5.59
C VAL A 57 10.08 11.66 -5.07
N LEU A 58 8.95 11.80 -5.76
CA LEU A 58 7.64 11.41 -5.24
C LEU A 58 7.49 9.88 -5.09
N LEU A 59 7.97 9.09 -6.07
CA LEU A 59 7.92 7.63 -5.98
C LEU A 59 8.83 7.08 -4.85
N PRO A 60 10.08 7.54 -4.66
CA PRO A 60 10.88 7.16 -3.50
C PRO A 60 10.27 7.54 -2.15
N VAL A 61 9.69 8.74 -2.03
CA VAL A 61 9.08 9.22 -0.78
C VAL A 61 7.86 8.37 -0.42
N THR A 62 6.96 8.14 -1.39
CA THR A 62 5.82 7.23 -1.19
C THR A 62 6.28 5.81 -0.88
N GLY A 63 7.34 5.34 -1.54
CA GLY A 63 8.01 4.08 -1.25
C GLY A 63 8.51 3.97 0.20
N LEU A 64 9.13 5.03 0.74
CA LEU A 64 9.57 5.11 2.14
C LEU A 64 8.41 5.10 3.12
N LEU A 65 7.34 5.85 2.84
CA LEU A 65 6.13 5.85 3.69
C LEU A 65 5.46 4.48 3.70
N GLY A 66 5.36 3.81 2.55
CA GLY A 66 4.86 2.44 2.48
C GLY A 66 5.77 1.43 3.18
N SER A 67 7.09 1.63 3.10
CA SER A 67 8.07 0.81 3.84
C SER A 67 7.89 0.94 5.36
N LEU A 68 7.73 2.17 5.85
CA LEU A 68 7.45 2.43 7.26
C LEU A 68 6.14 1.77 7.69
N SER A 69 5.09 1.90 6.88
CA SER A 69 3.80 1.27 7.13
C SER A 69 3.90 -0.25 7.23
N LEU A 70 4.64 -0.91 6.32
CA LEU A 70 4.90 -2.34 6.39
C LEU A 70 5.63 -2.74 7.68
N LEU A 71 6.66 -1.99 8.06
CA LEU A 71 7.41 -2.24 9.29
C LEU A 71 6.51 -2.12 10.51
N LEU A 72 5.67 -1.07 10.59
CA LEU A 72 4.72 -0.89 11.68
C LEU A 72 3.73 -2.05 11.75
N MET A 73 3.23 -2.50 10.61
CA MET A 73 2.28 -3.60 10.54
C MET A 73 2.92 -4.95 10.92
N ALA A 74 4.19 -5.14 10.57
CA ALA A 74 4.99 -6.30 10.99
C ALA A 74 5.32 -6.30 12.49
N ARG A 75 5.25 -5.14 13.17
CA ARG A 75 5.41 -5.05 14.63
C ARG A 75 4.19 -5.54 15.40
N LEU A 76 3.00 -5.43 14.82
CA LEU A 76 1.75 -5.78 15.50
C LEU A 76 1.57 -7.30 15.59
N PRO A 77 0.82 -7.81 16.58
CA PRO A 77 0.47 -9.21 16.62
C PRO A 77 -0.35 -9.59 15.39
N GLN A 78 0.18 -10.52 14.59
CA GLN A 78 -0.34 -10.80 13.24
C GLN A 78 -1.75 -11.42 13.25
N GLY A 79 -2.16 -12.04 14.36
CA GLY A 79 -3.48 -12.66 14.54
C GLY A 79 -4.59 -11.73 15.04
N SER A 80 -4.32 -10.44 15.27
CA SER A 80 -5.30 -9.55 15.93
C SER A 80 -6.38 -8.97 15.02
N ALA A 81 -6.08 -8.70 13.75
CA ALA A 81 -7.03 -8.09 12.80
C ALA A 81 -6.74 -8.49 11.34
N GLY A 82 -6.52 -9.78 11.11
CA GLY A 82 -6.26 -10.35 9.80
C GLY A 82 -7.52 -10.49 8.93
N LEU A 83 -7.31 -10.71 7.63
CA LEU A 83 -8.37 -11.06 6.71
C LEU A 83 -8.44 -12.58 6.61
N SER A 84 -9.56 -13.17 7.06
CA SER A 84 -9.87 -14.59 6.85
C SER A 84 -10.95 -14.69 5.77
N LEU A 85 -10.55 -15.13 4.57
CA LEU A 85 -11.46 -15.32 3.44
C LEU A 85 -11.28 -16.73 2.87
N GLY A 86 -12.32 -17.55 2.97
CA GLY A 86 -12.35 -18.87 2.32
C GLY A 86 -11.19 -19.79 2.69
N GLY A 87 -10.71 -19.75 3.93
CA GLY A 87 -9.58 -20.55 4.41
C GLY A 87 -8.19 -19.93 4.20
N LEU A 88 -8.10 -18.77 3.53
CA LEU A 88 -6.88 -17.99 3.47
C LEU A 88 -6.83 -17.01 4.66
N GLU A 89 -5.89 -17.22 5.57
CA GLU A 89 -5.63 -16.32 6.69
C GLU A 89 -4.44 -15.41 6.38
N LEU A 90 -4.72 -14.13 6.16
CA LEU A 90 -3.71 -13.10 5.98
C LEU A 90 -3.56 -12.32 7.27
N GLY A 91 -2.38 -12.41 7.88
CA GLY A 91 -1.98 -11.52 8.95
C GLY A 91 -1.89 -10.06 8.49
N LEU A 92 -1.64 -9.18 9.45
CA LEU A 92 -1.60 -7.74 9.22
C LEU A 92 -0.54 -7.31 8.19
N ALA A 93 0.69 -7.80 8.31
CA ALA A 93 1.79 -7.47 7.39
C ALA A 93 1.53 -7.88 5.94
N PRO A 94 1.15 -9.13 5.61
CA PRO A 94 0.83 -9.51 4.24
C PRO A 94 -0.42 -8.81 3.70
N LEU A 95 -1.43 -8.55 4.54
CA LEU A 95 -2.60 -7.76 4.13
C LEU A 95 -2.20 -6.33 3.74
N GLN A 96 -1.30 -5.70 4.50
CA GLN A 96 -0.76 -4.38 4.17
C GLN A 96 0.02 -4.38 2.85
N LEU A 97 0.78 -5.45 2.58
CA LEU A 97 1.46 -5.62 1.29
C LEU A 97 0.46 -5.68 0.14
N VAL A 98 -0.65 -6.41 0.29
CA VAL A 98 -1.71 -6.47 -0.72
C VAL A 98 -2.28 -5.08 -0.98
N TRP A 99 -2.65 -4.33 0.07
CA TRP A 99 -3.18 -2.98 -0.09
C TRP A 99 -2.20 -1.99 -0.72
N LEU A 100 -0.92 -2.05 -0.35
CA LEU A 100 0.12 -1.26 -0.99
C LEU A 100 0.30 -1.62 -2.46
N SER A 101 0.21 -2.91 -2.79
CA SER A 101 0.28 -3.40 -4.17
C SER A 101 -0.87 -2.84 -5.00
N VAL A 102 -2.10 -2.88 -4.45
CA VAL A 102 -3.29 -2.31 -5.10
C VAL A 102 -3.15 -0.80 -5.28
N ALA A 103 -2.72 -0.07 -4.24
CA ALA A 103 -2.53 1.37 -4.31
C ALA A 103 -1.50 1.77 -5.37
N LEU A 104 -0.36 1.07 -5.43
CA LEU A 104 0.68 1.28 -6.43
C LEU A 104 0.21 0.92 -7.84
N ALA A 105 -0.56 -0.15 -7.99
CA ALA A 105 -1.15 -0.53 -9.27
C ALA A 105 -2.14 0.54 -9.76
N VAL A 106 -3.05 1.01 -8.90
CA VAL A 106 -4.00 2.09 -9.23
C VAL A 106 -3.26 3.37 -9.60
N LEU A 107 -2.23 3.74 -8.82
CA LEU A 107 -1.36 4.89 -9.12
C LEU A 107 -0.73 4.75 -10.52
N ALA A 108 -0.12 3.59 -10.81
CA ALA A 108 0.55 3.35 -12.07
C ALA A 108 -0.42 3.39 -13.25
N ILE A 109 -1.58 2.73 -13.12
CA ILE A 109 -2.64 2.72 -14.13
C ILE A 109 -3.14 4.13 -14.40
N LEU A 110 -3.49 4.90 -13.35
CA LEU A 110 -3.96 6.27 -13.51
C LEU A 110 -2.90 7.16 -14.16
N ALA A 111 -1.65 7.08 -13.70
CA ALA A 111 -0.57 7.88 -14.27
C ALA A 111 -0.31 7.56 -15.75
N ILE A 112 -0.51 6.32 -16.19
CA ILE A 112 -0.32 5.90 -17.58
C ILE A 112 -1.56 6.23 -18.44
N ALA A 113 -2.76 5.90 -17.96
CA ALA A 113 -4.00 6.05 -18.71
C ALA A 113 -4.48 7.52 -18.80
N VAL A 114 -4.35 8.27 -17.71
CA VAL A 114 -4.78 9.67 -17.63
C VAL A 114 -3.66 10.58 -18.13
N ARG A 115 -3.60 10.72 -19.46
CA ARG A 115 -2.58 11.52 -20.12
C ARG A 115 -2.89 13.02 -20.17
N ASN A 116 -4.17 13.40 -20.12
CA ASN A 116 -4.62 14.77 -20.32
C ASN A 116 -5.31 15.35 -19.07
N ASP A 117 -4.71 16.40 -18.50
CA ASP A 117 -5.22 17.09 -17.30
C ASP A 117 -6.53 17.85 -17.56
N ASN A 118 -6.86 18.13 -18.83
CA ASN A 118 -8.15 18.75 -19.17
C ASN A 118 -9.32 17.82 -18.84
N TRP A 119 -9.14 16.52 -19.02
CA TRP A 119 -10.18 15.53 -18.70
C TRP A 119 -10.47 15.54 -17.19
N LEU A 120 -9.44 15.63 -16.34
CA LEU A 120 -9.65 15.74 -14.89
C LEU A 120 -10.42 16.99 -14.47
N ARG A 121 -10.24 18.11 -15.19
CA ARG A 121 -10.95 19.35 -14.88
C ARG A 121 -12.45 19.26 -15.16
N GLU A 122 -12.84 18.59 -16.24
CA GLU A 122 -14.25 18.45 -16.61
C GLU A 122 -15.02 17.56 -15.61
N TYR A 123 -14.37 16.51 -15.08
CA TYR A 123 -15.01 15.57 -14.15
C TYR A 123 -14.95 16.00 -12.67
N LYS A 124 -14.39 17.17 -12.34
CA LYS A 124 -14.25 17.61 -10.93
C LYS A 124 -15.59 17.60 -10.18
N TYR A 125 -16.68 17.96 -10.86
CA TYR A 125 -18.02 18.01 -10.27
C TYR A 125 -18.63 16.62 -10.12
N THR A 126 -18.36 15.71 -11.06
CA THR A 126 -18.78 14.30 -10.95
C THR A 126 -18.10 13.61 -9.77
N TRP A 127 -16.79 13.84 -9.59
CA TRP A 127 -16.05 13.34 -8.43
C TRP A 127 -16.52 13.96 -7.11
N ALA A 128 -16.83 15.26 -7.10
CA ALA A 128 -17.41 15.91 -5.92
C ALA A 128 -18.77 15.33 -5.55
N ALA A 129 -19.66 15.15 -6.53
CA ALA A 129 -20.97 14.54 -6.33
C ALA A 129 -20.86 13.10 -5.84
N ALA A 130 -19.94 12.31 -6.41
CA ALA A 130 -19.67 10.94 -5.96
C ALA A 130 -19.17 10.90 -4.50
N GLY A 131 -18.25 11.80 -4.13
CA GLY A 131 -17.75 11.92 -2.76
C GLY A 131 -18.85 12.31 -1.77
N ILE A 132 -19.69 13.30 -2.13
CA ILE A 132 -20.85 13.70 -1.32
C ILE A 132 -21.83 12.53 -1.19
N GLY A 133 -22.11 11.82 -2.29
CA GLY A 133 -22.97 10.64 -2.29
C GLY A 133 -22.45 9.53 -1.38
N LEU A 134 -21.15 9.22 -1.44
CA LEU A 134 -20.47 8.27 -0.55
C LEU A 134 -20.56 8.70 0.92
N LEU A 135 -20.35 9.99 1.21
CA LEU A 135 -20.49 10.51 2.58
C LEU A 135 -21.93 10.36 3.10
N LEU A 136 -22.92 10.72 2.28
CA LEU A 136 -24.33 10.56 2.63
C LEU A 136 -24.70 9.08 2.81
N LEU A 137 -24.13 8.19 1.98
CA LEU A 137 -24.33 6.75 2.08
C LEU A 137 -23.88 6.20 3.44
N VAL A 138 -22.78 6.70 4.01
CA VAL A 138 -22.33 6.30 5.37
C VAL A 138 -23.37 6.64 6.44
N PHE A 139 -24.10 7.75 6.30
CA PHE A 139 -25.13 8.14 7.26
C PHE A 139 -26.44 7.35 7.08
N ILE A 140 -26.70 6.88 5.87
CA ILE A 140 -27.92 6.12 5.54
C ILE A 140 -27.74 4.64 5.83
N LEU A 141 -26.53 4.10 5.64
CA LEU A 141 -26.23 2.70 5.87
C LEU A 141 -26.16 2.45 7.39
N PRO A 142 -27.15 1.77 7.99
CA PRO A 142 -27.10 1.47 9.41
C PRO A 142 -25.89 0.57 9.69
N PRO A 143 -25.22 0.70 10.85
CA PRO A 143 -24.23 -0.28 11.26
C PRO A 143 -24.90 -1.66 11.25
N ALA A 144 -24.23 -2.68 10.71
CA ALA A 144 -24.73 -4.04 10.77
C ALA A 144 -25.08 -4.35 12.23
N SER A 145 -26.36 -4.58 12.50
CA SER A 145 -26.84 -4.93 13.82
C SER A 145 -26.18 -6.24 14.22
N SER A 146 -25.18 -6.18 15.09
CA SER A 146 -24.79 -7.31 15.89
C SER A 146 -25.87 -7.51 16.96
N ASP A 147 -26.97 -8.17 16.59
CA ASP A 147 -27.95 -8.64 17.57
C ASP A 147 -27.62 -10.09 17.90
N PRO A 148 -27.07 -10.40 19.10
CA PRO A 148 -26.82 -11.77 19.54
C PRO A 148 -28.07 -12.47 20.13
N THR A 149 -29.28 -11.92 19.96
CA THR A 149 -30.51 -12.43 20.62
C THR A 149 -31.76 -12.54 19.73
N ALA A 150 -31.65 -13.15 18.55
CA ALA A 150 -32.79 -13.67 17.79
C ALA A 150 -32.61 -15.16 17.44
#